data_AF-A0A8H2PR05-F1
#
_entry.id   AF-A0A8H2PR05-F1
#
_cell.length_a   1.000
_cell.length_b   1.000
_cell.length_c   1.000
_cell.angle_alpha   90.00
_cell.angle_beta   90.00
_cell.angle_gamma   90.00
#
_symmetry.space_group_name_H-M   'P 1'
#
loop_
_entity.id
_entity.type
_entity.pdbx_description
1 polymer ?
#
loop_
_entity_poly.entity_id
_entity_poly.type
_entity_poly.pdbx_seq_one_letter_code
_entity_poly.pdbx_strand_id
1 'polypeptide(L)'
;QPYGEALLTKLYWIWYFKTSSTKFWVKFLERFGSPLLIGKVGGQNRKQQDIDAMTAALLNAHAQSILSIPAEYEVTTVGTNFSGAGASAFEAFDKVMVRRVQKVVLGQTMTSENDGGGSKALGVVHNEVRMDKRNSDLRMISPTVQELIDALCILNGFDKHTIILGGEQDLNVKVVERDLKLKDLGVQFNDKYIIETYGIKPEHFKVGVASDITPIQQFNALPPKAFSFAATTRKLSPEQQEVEELTDAQRNIELLSNAQVNELLQKSETPEELAFNLMQLMPEANQSQFTANLERALYAGDVLGYVMASGGK
;
A
#
# COMPACT_ATOMS: atom_id res chain seq x y z
N GLN A 1 24.42 8.79 34.16
CA GLN A 1 23.19 8.24 34.78
C GLN A 1 23.06 6.80 34.32
N PRO A 2 23.04 5.79 35.21
CA PRO A 2 23.05 4.36 34.84
C PRO A 2 21.68 3.81 34.43
N TYR A 3 20.63 4.64 34.45
CA TYR A 3 19.27 4.22 34.09
C TYR A 3 18.99 4.59 32.64
N GLY A 4 18.48 3.63 31.86
CA GLY A 4 17.96 3.87 30.52
C GLY A 4 16.68 4.72 30.55
N GLU A 5 16.37 5.41 29.45
CA GLU A 5 15.12 6.16 29.31
C GLU A 5 14.04 5.25 28.68
N ALA A 6 12.94 5.00 29.40
CA ALA A 6 11.84 4.21 28.87
C ALA A 6 11.12 4.95 27.74
N LEU A 7 10.99 4.32 26.56
CA LEU A 7 10.37 4.89 25.37
C LEU A 7 8.95 5.43 25.64
N LEU A 8 8.16 4.70 26.45
CA LEU A 8 6.77 5.02 26.74
C LEU A 8 6.59 6.23 27.67
N THR A 9 7.62 6.66 28.40
CA THR A 9 7.55 7.84 29.26
C THR A 9 7.24 9.10 28.43
N LYS A 10 7.76 9.18 27.20
CA LYS A 10 7.48 10.28 26.26
C LYS A 10 6.03 10.26 25.75
N LEU A 11 5.35 9.11 25.82
CA LEU A 11 3.99 8.92 25.34
C LEU A 11 2.92 9.01 26.42
N TYR A 12 3.31 9.08 27.70
CA TYR A 12 2.36 9.09 28.82
C TYR A 12 1.24 10.13 28.66
N TRP A 13 1.60 11.39 28.38
CA TRP A 13 0.63 12.47 28.22
C TRP A 13 -0.29 12.27 27.02
N ILE A 14 0.25 11.76 25.90
CA ILE A 14 -0.53 11.50 24.69
C ILE A 14 -1.55 10.40 24.97
N TRP A 15 -1.14 9.32 25.63
CA TRP A 15 -2.04 8.24 26.04
C TRP A 15 -3.11 8.74 27.03
N TYR A 16 -2.72 9.54 28.03
CA TYR A 16 -3.62 10.10 29.02
C TYR A 16 -4.70 10.99 28.39
N PHE A 17 -4.29 11.92 27.51
CA PHE A 17 -5.21 12.80 26.82
C PHE A 17 -6.10 12.05 25.84
N LYS A 18 -5.57 11.10 25.07
CA LYS A 18 -6.37 10.28 24.16
C LYS A 18 -7.45 9.51 24.93
N THR A 19 -7.06 8.79 25.98
CA THR A 19 -7.99 7.99 26.79
C THR A 19 -9.06 8.86 27.45
N SER A 20 -8.68 10.01 28.00
CA SER A 20 -9.61 10.94 28.63
C SER A 20 -10.55 11.57 27.59
N SER A 21 -10.01 12.01 26.46
CA SER A 21 -10.78 12.60 25.37
C SER A 21 -11.81 11.63 24.81
N THR A 22 -11.45 10.36 24.59
CA THR A 22 -12.39 9.32 24.16
C THR A 22 -13.53 9.12 25.17
N LYS A 23 -13.24 9.12 26.49
CA LYS A 23 -14.29 9.04 27.51
C LYS A 23 -15.26 10.23 27.43
N PHE A 24 -14.74 11.44 27.24
CA PHE A 24 -15.58 12.62 27.06
C PHE A 24 -16.39 12.55 25.77
N TRP A 25 -15.82 12.03 24.70
CA TRP A 25 -16.51 11.85 23.43
C TRP A 25 -17.68 10.88 23.53
N VAL A 26 -17.49 9.75 24.21
CA VAL A 26 -18.59 8.80 24.45
C VAL A 26 -19.72 9.44 25.26
N LYS A 27 -19.38 10.15 26.35
CA LYS A 27 -20.39 10.89 27.15
C LYS A 27 -21.10 11.98 26.33
N PHE A 28 -20.36 12.63 25.44
CA PHE A 28 -20.90 13.64 24.54
C PHE A 28 -21.89 13.01 23.56
N LEU A 29 -21.53 11.89 22.92
CA LEU A 29 -22.40 11.14 22.02
C LEU A 29 -23.66 10.64 22.72
N GLU A 30 -23.54 10.18 23.97
CA GLU A 30 -24.68 9.77 24.80
C GLU A 30 -25.65 10.94 25.03
N ARG A 31 -25.14 12.12 25.42
CA ARG A 31 -25.96 13.32 25.62
C ARG A 31 -26.59 13.82 24.31
N PHE A 32 -25.90 13.66 23.19
CA PHE A 32 -26.44 14.04 21.88
C PHE A 32 -27.54 13.07 21.42
N GLY A 33 -27.35 11.76 21.60
CA GLY A 33 -28.35 10.75 21.27
C GLY A 33 -29.58 10.80 22.18
N SER A 34 -29.42 11.25 23.42
CA SER A 34 -30.51 11.44 24.38
C SER A 34 -30.49 12.86 24.94
N PRO A 35 -31.07 13.84 24.23
CA PRO A 35 -31.10 15.23 24.70
C PRO A 35 -31.87 15.34 26.02
N LEU A 36 -31.54 16.35 26.81
CA LEU A 36 -32.31 16.66 28.01
C LEU A 36 -33.68 17.21 27.59
N LEU A 37 -34.75 16.60 28.07
CA LEU A 37 -36.10 17.13 27.89
C LEU A 37 -36.45 18.05 29.05
N ILE A 38 -36.92 19.26 28.75
CA ILE A 38 -37.44 20.20 29.73
C ILE A 38 -38.92 20.42 29.43
N GLY A 39 -39.78 19.97 30.33
CA GLY A 39 -41.21 20.28 30.33
C GLY A 39 -41.49 21.48 31.21
N LYS A 40 -42.06 22.54 30.64
CA LYS A 40 -42.60 23.68 31.38
C LYS A 40 -44.12 23.53 31.48
N VAL A 41 -44.60 23.55 32.72
CA VAL A 41 -46.04 23.54 33.02
C VAL A 41 -46.52 24.98 33.18
N GLY A 42 -47.48 25.41 32.36
CA GLY A 42 -48.15 26.72 32.39
C GLY A 42 -49.43 26.74 33.24
N GLY A 43 -50.01 27.93 33.45
CA GLY A 43 -51.29 28.14 34.16
C GLY A 43 -51.20 28.84 35.53
N GLN A 44 -52.30 29.46 35.99
CA GLN A 44 -52.35 30.25 37.24
C GLN A 44 -52.48 29.43 38.54
N ASN A 45 -52.76 28.11 38.47
CA ASN A 45 -52.98 27.25 39.64
C ASN A 45 -52.17 25.93 39.57
N ARG A 46 -50.88 26.03 39.27
CA ARG A 46 -50.01 24.85 39.11
C ARG A 46 -49.82 24.12 40.44
N LYS A 47 -49.98 22.80 40.40
CA LYS A 47 -49.72 21.91 41.54
C LYS A 47 -48.51 21.03 41.24
N GLN A 48 -47.88 20.50 42.29
CA GLN A 48 -46.78 19.55 42.14
C GLN A 48 -47.20 18.32 41.32
N GLN A 49 -48.45 17.88 41.46
CA GLN A 49 -49.03 16.78 40.68
C GLN A 49 -48.97 17.01 39.17
N ASP A 50 -49.09 18.25 38.70
CA ASP A 50 -49.03 18.58 37.27
C ASP A 50 -47.59 18.43 36.73
N ILE A 51 -46.59 18.77 37.56
CA ILE A 51 -45.17 18.60 37.24
C ILE A 51 -44.80 17.11 37.24
N ASP A 52 -45.32 16.34 38.19
CA ASP A 52 -45.08 14.90 38.28
C ASP A 52 -45.71 14.16 37.09
N ALA A 53 -46.94 14.55 36.70
CA ALA A 53 -47.62 14.02 35.52
C ALA A 53 -46.87 14.37 34.23
N MET A 54 -46.38 15.61 34.08
CA MET A 54 -45.52 16.00 32.97
C MET A 54 -44.22 15.19 32.92
N THR A 55 -43.60 14.96 34.08
CA THR A 55 -42.37 14.15 34.19
C THR A 55 -42.62 12.71 33.74
N ALA A 56 -43.71 12.09 34.19
CA ALA A 56 -44.12 10.76 33.76
C ALA A 56 -44.42 10.71 32.26
N ALA A 57 -45.05 11.74 31.71
CA ALA A 57 -45.33 11.85 30.28
C ALA A 57 -44.04 11.96 29.45
N LEU A 58 -43.05 12.76 29.90
CA LEU A 58 -41.75 12.87 29.25
C LEU A 58 -40.95 11.56 29.30
N LEU A 59 -41.01 10.81 30.40
CA LEU A 59 -40.39 9.48 30.49
C LEU A 59 -41.01 8.49 29.52
N ASN A 60 -42.34 8.48 29.40
CA ASN A 60 -43.03 7.64 28.41
C ASN A 60 -42.70 8.07 26.97
N ALA A 61 -42.66 9.38 26.72
CA ALA A 61 -42.30 9.94 25.42
C ALA A 61 -40.86 9.61 25.02
N HIS A 62 -39.93 9.51 25.98
CA HIS A 62 -38.57 9.06 25.70
C HIS A 62 -38.53 7.63 25.13
N ALA A 63 -39.42 6.74 25.61
CA ALA A 63 -39.52 5.37 25.10
C ALA A 63 -40.33 5.25 23.79
N GLN A 64 -41.38 6.06 23.62
CA GLN A 64 -42.35 5.93 22.52
C GLN A 64 -42.19 6.98 21.40
N SER A 65 -41.35 7.99 21.59
CA SER A 65 -41.08 9.10 20.65
C SER A 65 -42.30 9.97 20.27
N ILE A 66 -43.43 9.83 20.97
CA ILE A 66 -44.66 10.59 20.70
C ILE A 66 -45.19 11.14 22.04
N LEU A 67 -45.66 12.39 22.02
CA LEU A 67 -46.25 13.06 23.18
C LEU A 67 -47.34 14.03 22.73
N SER A 68 -48.46 14.05 23.44
CA SER A 68 -49.53 15.05 23.25
C SER A 68 -49.70 15.86 24.53
N ILE A 69 -49.64 17.19 24.42
CA ILE A 69 -49.77 18.12 25.54
C ILE A 69 -50.76 19.24 25.22
N PRO A 70 -51.45 19.80 26.22
CA PRO A 70 -52.23 21.03 26.08
C PRO A 70 -51.40 22.21 25.59
N ALA A 71 -52.04 23.17 24.91
CA ALA A 71 -51.37 24.36 24.35
C ALA A 71 -50.67 25.25 25.39
N GLU A 72 -51.05 25.13 26.66
CA GLU A 72 -50.49 25.85 27.82
C GLU A 72 -49.10 25.31 28.24
N TYR A 73 -48.73 24.12 27.77
CA TYR A 73 -47.51 23.41 28.17
C TYR A 73 -46.47 23.43 27.05
N GLU A 74 -45.21 23.53 27.43
CA GLU A 74 -44.10 23.61 26.49
C GLU A 74 -43.09 22.50 26.80
N VAL A 75 -42.69 21.74 25.79
CA VAL A 75 -41.57 20.80 25.90
C VAL A 75 -40.47 21.28 24.99
N THR A 76 -39.32 21.58 25.57
CA THR A 76 -38.12 21.94 24.82
C THR A 76 -37.02 20.92 25.08
N THR A 77 -36.22 20.66 24.05
CA THR A 77 -34.97 19.95 24.23
C THR A 77 -33.90 20.96 24.61
N VAL A 78 -33.10 20.63 25.62
CA VAL A 78 -31.86 21.35 25.91
C VAL A 78 -30.71 20.48 25.43
N GLY A 79 -30.18 20.89 24.28
CA GLY A 79 -28.98 20.37 23.67
C GLY A 79 -28.30 21.51 22.91
N THR A 80 -26.97 21.49 22.86
CA THR A 80 -26.23 22.38 21.95
C THR A 80 -26.59 22.01 20.53
N ASN A 81 -27.01 22.99 19.71
CA ASN A 81 -27.07 22.84 18.26
C ASN A 81 -25.70 22.35 17.80
N PHE A 82 -25.65 21.10 17.36
CA PHE A 82 -24.43 20.49 16.92
C PHE A 82 -24.00 21.14 15.60
N SER A 83 -23.03 22.06 15.66
CA SER A 83 -22.32 22.44 14.46
C SER A 83 -21.39 21.28 14.10
N GLY A 84 -21.33 20.90 12.81
CA GLY A 84 -20.42 19.85 12.34
C GLY A 84 -18.94 20.08 12.73
N ALA A 85 -18.59 21.32 13.11
CA ALA A 85 -17.32 21.71 13.68
C ALA A 85 -16.93 20.94 14.98
N GLY A 86 -17.91 20.48 15.78
CA GLY A 86 -17.64 19.73 17.01
C GLY A 86 -17.09 18.32 16.77
N ALA A 87 -17.69 17.54 15.86
CA ALA A 87 -17.17 16.21 15.50
C ALA A 87 -15.83 16.32 14.79
N SER A 88 -15.71 17.25 13.84
CA SER A 88 -14.46 17.39 13.08
C SER A 88 -13.29 17.81 13.96
N ALA A 89 -13.53 18.63 15.00
CA ALA A 89 -12.52 18.96 15.99
C ALA A 89 -12.05 17.74 16.81
N PHE A 90 -12.97 16.86 17.21
CA PHE A 90 -12.61 15.63 17.93
C PHE A 90 -11.80 14.68 17.03
N GLU A 91 -12.26 14.44 15.80
CA GLU A 91 -11.57 13.59 14.84
C GLU A 91 -10.16 14.13 14.53
N ALA A 92 -10.04 15.44 14.31
CA ALA A 92 -8.75 16.08 14.09
C ALA A 92 -7.83 15.92 15.31
N PHE A 93 -8.35 16.10 16.52
CA PHE A 93 -7.57 15.89 17.74
C PHE A 93 -7.09 14.44 17.87
N ASP A 94 -7.96 13.45 17.65
CA ASP A 94 -7.60 12.04 17.73
C ASP A 94 -6.53 11.67 16.70
N LYS A 95 -6.68 12.13 15.44
CA LYS A 95 -5.67 11.96 14.38
C LYS A 95 -4.32 12.53 14.78
N VAL A 96 -4.27 13.73 15.38
CA VAL A 96 -3.01 14.32 15.85
C VAL A 96 -2.39 13.48 16.97
N MET A 97 -3.18 12.96 17.91
CA MET A 97 -2.67 12.09 18.98
C MET A 97 -2.12 10.78 18.42
N VAL A 98 -2.84 10.11 17.53
CA VAL A 98 -2.41 8.86 16.88
C VAL A 98 -1.11 9.08 16.11
N ARG A 99 -1.01 10.15 15.32
CA ARG A 99 0.20 10.49 14.56
C ARG A 99 1.41 10.74 15.47
N ARG A 100 1.23 11.33 16.65
CA ARG A 100 2.33 11.49 17.62
C ARG A 100 2.81 10.15 18.15
N VAL A 101 1.91 9.22 18.48
CA VAL A 101 2.27 7.86 18.90
C VAL A 101 3.05 7.13 17.79
N GLN A 102 2.54 7.18 16.55
CA GLN A 102 3.17 6.56 15.40
C GLN A 102 4.59 7.11 15.16
N LYS A 103 4.81 8.42 15.26
CA LYS A 103 6.16 9.01 15.13
C LYS A 103 7.14 8.47 16.16
N VAL A 104 6.73 8.35 17.42
CA VAL A 104 7.62 7.86 18.48
C VAL A 104 7.90 6.38 18.32
N VAL A 105 6.87 5.55 18.08
CA VAL A 105 7.00 4.08 18.01
C VAL A 105 7.53 3.64 16.65
N LEU A 106 6.88 4.02 15.56
CA LEU A 106 7.22 3.58 14.20
C LEU A 106 8.26 4.48 13.51
N GLY A 107 8.40 5.74 13.93
CA GLY A 107 9.29 6.72 13.26
C GLY A 107 8.62 7.50 12.14
N GLN A 108 7.39 7.13 11.76
CA GLN A 108 6.65 7.67 10.63
C GLN A 108 5.14 7.54 10.86
N THR A 109 4.33 8.26 10.09
CA THR A 109 2.86 8.32 10.26
C THR A 109 2.06 7.67 9.14
N MET A 110 2.64 7.48 7.96
CA MET A 110 1.85 7.19 6.73
C MET A 110 1.67 5.69 6.44
N THR A 111 2.34 4.78 7.15
CA THR A 111 2.21 3.33 6.90
C THR A 111 0.88 2.73 7.34
N SER A 112 0.13 3.42 8.21
CA SER A 112 -1.12 2.89 8.80
C SER A 112 -2.37 3.65 8.35
N GLU A 113 -2.22 4.87 7.84
CA GLU A 113 -3.30 5.68 7.27
C GLU A 113 -3.05 5.83 5.77
N ASN A 114 -3.59 4.92 4.96
CA ASN A 114 -3.54 5.05 3.50
C ASN A 114 -4.63 6.05 3.05
N ASP A 115 -4.46 7.31 3.39
CA ASP A 115 -5.40 8.42 3.10
C ASP A 115 -5.28 8.88 1.62
N GLY A 116 -5.26 7.92 0.68
CA GLY A 116 -5.49 8.19 -0.75
C GLY A 116 -4.29 8.21 -1.70
N GLY A 117 -3.16 7.57 -1.39
CA GLY A 117 -2.07 7.48 -2.37
C GLY A 117 -0.73 6.93 -1.87
N GLY A 118 -0.67 5.64 -1.54
CA GLY A 118 0.60 4.96 -1.27
C GLY A 118 1.31 4.54 -2.56
N SER A 119 2.42 5.20 -2.93
CA SER A 119 3.32 4.74 -3.99
C SER A 119 4.27 3.64 -3.47
N LYS A 120 4.69 2.70 -4.33
CA LYS A 120 5.75 1.72 -3.99
C LYS A 120 7.01 2.39 -3.44
N ALA A 121 7.36 3.57 -3.96
CA ALA A 121 8.50 4.35 -3.48
C ALA A 121 8.36 4.75 -2.00
N LEU A 122 7.14 5.11 -1.57
CA LEU A 122 6.86 5.47 -0.18
C LEU A 122 6.99 4.24 0.74
N GLY A 123 6.53 3.07 0.28
CA GLY A 123 6.71 1.81 1.00
C GLY A 123 8.17 1.43 1.23
N VAL A 124 9.06 1.71 0.26
CA VAL A 124 10.50 1.49 0.41
C VAL A 124 11.09 2.38 1.49
N VAL A 125 10.82 3.69 1.46
CA VAL A 125 11.27 4.64 2.50
C VAL A 125 10.78 4.20 3.87
N HIS A 126 9.53 3.73 3.95
CA HIS A 126 8.96 3.23 5.19
C HIS A 126 9.66 2.00 5.75
N ASN A 127 10.11 1.10 4.87
CA ASN A 127 10.88 -0.06 5.28
C ASN A 127 12.30 0.33 5.71
N GLU A 128 12.92 1.30 5.05
CA GLU A 128 14.23 1.83 5.44
C GLU A 128 14.20 2.42 6.87
N VAL A 129 13.21 3.26 7.19
CA VAL A 129 13.03 3.81 8.55
C VAL A 129 12.82 2.70 9.59
N ARG A 130 12.06 1.65 9.23
CA ARG A 130 11.86 0.49 10.10
C ARG A 130 13.18 -0.25 10.35
N MET A 131 13.99 -0.46 9.30
CA MET A 131 15.29 -1.12 9.42
C MET A 131 16.27 -0.28 10.22
N ASP A 132 16.27 1.05 10.07
CA ASP A 132 17.11 1.95 10.86
C ASP A 132 16.79 1.86 12.36
N LYS A 133 15.50 1.82 12.72
CA LYS A 133 15.09 1.61 14.12
C LYS A 133 15.53 0.26 14.65
N ARG A 134 15.28 -0.81 13.88
CA ARG A 134 15.75 -2.16 14.22
C ARG A 134 17.27 -2.18 14.46
N ASN A 135 18.04 -1.57 13.57
CA ASN A 135 19.50 -1.52 13.65
C ASN A 135 19.97 -0.70 14.86
N SER A 136 19.26 0.38 15.20
CA SER A 136 19.51 1.16 16.43
C SER A 136 19.28 0.32 17.69
N ASP A 137 18.16 -0.40 17.76
CA ASP A 137 17.83 -1.28 18.90
C ASP A 137 18.85 -2.41 19.02
N LEU A 138 19.27 -2.98 17.89
CA LEU A 138 20.30 -4.00 17.83
C LEU A 138 21.64 -3.48 18.36
N ARG A 139 22.05 -2.28 17.93
CA ARG A 139 23.27 -1.63 18.43
C ARG A 139 23.21 -1.37 19.93
N MET A 140 22.03 -1.09 20.48
CA MET A 140 21.84 -0.90 21.91
C MET A 140 21.97 -2.21 22.71
N ILE A 141 21.48 -3.33 22.16
CA ILE A 141 21.42 -4.62 22.85
C ILE A 141 22.70 -5.46 22.66
N SER A 142 23.35 -5.36 21.49
CA SER A 142 24.53 -6.17 21.13
C SER A 142 25.65 -6.15 22.19
N PRO A 143 26.04 -5.01 22.79
CA PRO A 143 27.10 -5.00 23.80
C PRO A 143 26.74 -5.83 25.05
N THR A 144 25.50 -5.72 25.52
CA THR A 144 25.02 -6.46 26.70
C THR A 144 24.98 -7.96 26.43
N VAL A 145 24.55 -8.37 25.24
CA VAL A 145 24.55 -9.78 24.84
C VAL A 145 25.98 -10.30 24.69
N GLN A 146 26.89 -9.50 24.11
CA GLN A 146 28.30 -9.86 24.00
C GLN A 146 28.94 -10.03 25.39
N GLU A 147 28.68 -9.13 26.32
CA GLU A 147 29.19 -9.22 27.70
C GLU A 147 28.69 -10.47 28.42
N LEU A 148 27.42 -10.85 28.21
CA LEU A 148 26.86 -12.09 28.74
C LEU A 148 27.56 -13.33 28.18
N ILE A 149 27.80 -13.39 26.87
CA ILE A 149 28.49 -14.53 26.25
C ILE A 149 29.96 -14.57 26.66
N ASP A 150 30.64 -13.42 26.72
CA ASP A 150 32.01 -13.33 27.20
C ASP A 150 32.14 -13.89 28.62
N ALA A 151 31.20 -13.55 29.50
CA ALA A 151 31.15 -14.09 30.86
C ALA A 151 30.97 -15.62 30.88
N LEU A 152 30.11 -16.17 30.01
CA LEU A 152 29.91 -17.61 29.87
C LEU A 152 31.15 -18.32 29.29
N CYS A 153 31.81 -17.72 28.30
CA CYS A 153 33.05 -18.24 27.73
C CYS A 153 34.16 -18.30 28.78
N ILE A 154 34.33 -17.22 29.57
CA ILE A 154 35.32 -17.17 30.65
C ILE A 154 35.04 -18.25 31.70
N LEU A 155 33.77 -18.43 32.10
CA LEU A 155 33.38 -19.41 33.11
C LEU A 155 33.65 -20.86 32.66
N ASN A 156 33.48 -21.16 31.37
CA ASN A 156 33.64 -22.51 30.82
C ASN A 156 35.02 -22.76 30.19
N GLY A 157 35.90 -21.75 30.15
CA GLY A 157 37.21 -21.85 29.50
C GLY A 157 37.15 -21.93 27.97
N PHE A 158 36.09 -21.40 27.34
CA PHE A 158 35.99 -21.31 25.89
C PHE A 158 36.69 -20.06 25.34
N ASP A 159 37.15 -20.14 24.11
CA ASP A 159 37.64 -18.98 23.37
C ASP A 159 36.54 -17.91 23.22
N LYS A 160 36.94 -16.65 23.10
CA LYS A 160 35.99 -15.54 22.89
C LYS A 160 35.37 -15.64 21.50
N HIS A 161 34.04 -15.52 21.45
CA HIS A 161 33.28 -15.53 20.20
C HIS A 161 32.56 -14.20 20.01
N THR A 162 32.69 -13.59 18.83
CA THR A 162 31.96 -12.38 18.47
C THR A 162 30.57 -12.74 17.96
N ILE A 163 29.54 -12.14 18.56
CA ILE A 163 28.16 -12.35 18.16
C ILE A 163 27.79 -11.34 17.09
N ILE A 164 27.21 -11.82 15.99
CA ILE A 164 26.60 -10.98 14.96
C ILE A 164 25.10 -11.18 15.06
N LEU A 165 24.40 -10.21 15.65
CA LEU A 165 22.95 -10.18 15.65
C LEU A 165 22.48 -9.50 14.36
N GLY A 166 21.45 -10.05 13.72
CA GLY A 166 20.73 -9.38 12.62
C GLY A 166 21.38 -9.41 11.25
N GLY A 167 22.17 -10.44 10.92
CA GLY A 167 22.58 -10.69 9.54
C GLY A 167 21.36 -10.97 8.64
N GLU A 168 21.00 -10.01 7.79
CA GLU A 168 20.22 -10.31 6.60
C GLU A 168 21.14 -11.08 5.66
N GLN A 169 20.85 -12.37 5.50
CA GLN A 169 21.43 -13.21 4.46
C GLN A 169 20.55 -13.17 3.20
N ASP A 170 19.83 -12.07 2.99
CA ASP A 170 19.19 -11.82 1.70
C ASP A 170 20.25 -11.25 0.75
N LEU A 171 20.34 -11.84 -0.44
CA LEU A 171 21.15 -11.28 -1.51
C LEU A 171 20.68 -9.84 -1.73
N ASN A 172 21.55 -8.88 -1.43
CA ASN A 172 21.26 -7.48 -1.70
C ASN A 172 21.20 -7.30 -3.23
N VAL A 173 19.98 -7.32 -3.78
CA VAL A 173 19.73 -7.27 -5.23
C VAL A 173 20.41 -6.06 -5.87
N LYS A 174 20.51 -4.93 -5.15
CA LYS A 174 21.22 -3.73 -5.62
C LYS A 174 22.73 -3.98 -5.78
N VAL A 175 23.32 -4.79 -4.91
CA VAL A 175 24.74 -5.19 -4.99
C VAL A 175 24.96 -6.15 -6.15
N VAL A 176 24.05 -7.10 -6.36
CA VAL A 176 24.06 -8.00 -7.54
C VAL A 176 23.99 -7.17 -8.82
N GLU A 177 23.04 -6.25 -8.93
CA GLU A 177 22.88 -5.39 -10.11
C GLU A 177 24.11 -4.50 -10.35
N ARG A 178 24.72 -3.96 -9.29
CA ARG A 178 25.97 -3.19 -9.40
C ARG A 178 27.10 -4.07 -9.91
N ASP A 179 27.26 -5.26 -9.36
CA ASP A 179 28.36 -6.15 -9.70
C ASP A 179 28.18 -6.73 -11.12
N LEU A 180 26.95 -6.95 -11.59
CA LEU A 180 26.65 -7.25 -12.99
C LEU A 180 27.09 -6.10 -13.91
N LYS A 181 26.76 -4.84 -13.58
CA LYS A 181 27.21 -3.67 -14.35
C LYS A 181 28.73 -3.52 -14.37
N LEU A 182 29.39 -3.80 -13.24
CA LEU A 182 30.85 -3.77 -13.16
C LEU A 182 31.49 -4.90 -13.97
N LYS A 183 30.87 -6.08 -14.00
CA LYS A 183 31.29 -7.19 -14.87
C LYS A 183 31.13 -6.85 -16.35
N ASP A 184 30.04 -6.19 -16.73
CA ASP A 184 29.83 -5.70 -18.10
C ASP A 184 30.88 -4.65 -18.50
N LEU A 185 31.38 -3.87 -17.53
CA LEU A 185 32.51 -2.94 -17.69
C LEU A 185 33.89 -3.64 -17.71
N GLY A 186 33.94 -4.96 -17.55
CA GLY A 186 35.17 -5.76 -17.58
C GLY A 186 35.84 -6.03 -16.24
N VAL A 187 35.20 -5.70 -15.10
CA VAL A 187 35.73 -6.01 -13.77
C VAL A 187 35.60 -7.51 -13.49
N GLN A 188 36.71 -8.15 -13.13
CA GLN A 188 36.72 -9.53 -12.64
C GLN A 188 36.81 -9.54 -11.11
N PHE A 189 35.79 -10.08 -10.46
CA PHE A 189 35.77 -10.23 -9.00
C PHE A 189 36.51 -11.50 -8.58
N ASN A 190 37.22 -11.43 -7.46
CA ASN A 190 37.86 -12.60 -6.87
C ASN A 190 36.91 -13.36 -5.93
N ASP A 191 37.23 -14.62 -5.66
CA ASP A 191 36.42 -15.50 -4.83
C ASP A 191 36.21 -14.93 -3.42
N LYS A 192 37.26 -14.31 -2.85
CA LYS A 192 37.22 -13.70 -1.52
C LYS A 192 36.15 -12.61 -1.42
N TYR A 193 36.09 -11.71 -2.41
CA TYR A 193 35.10 -10.65 -2.47
C TYR A 193 33.68 -11.21 -2.59
N ILE A 194 33.47 -12.26 -3.41
CA ILE A 194 32.14 -12.88 -3.57
C ILE A 194 31.68 -13.53 -2.27
N ILE A 195 32.55 -14.26 -1.57
CA ILE A 195 32.26 -14.90 -0.29
C ILE A 195 31.89 -13.86 0.77
N GLU A 196 32.70 -12.80 0.89
CA GLU A 196 32.48 -11.74 1.88
C GLU A 196 31.23 -10.89 1.57
N THR A 197 30.98 -10.59 0.29
CA THR A 197 29.89 -9.69 -0.13
C THR A 197 28.53 -10.39 -0.14
N TYR A 198 28.47 -11.64 -0.57
CA TYR A 198 27.20 -12.39 -0.71
C TYR A 198 26.97 -13.41 0.41
N GLY A 199 27.94 -13.62 1.31
CA GLY A 199 27.82 -14.56 2.43
C GLY A 199 27.62 -16.01 1.98
N ILE A 200 28.03 -16.35 0.75
CA ILE A 200 27.90 -17.68 0.18
C ILE A 200 29.14 -18.47 0.59
N LYS A 201 28.95 -19.59 1.28
CA LYS A 201 30.08 -20.44 1.65
C LYS A 201 30.70 -21.11 0.40
N PRO A 202 32.02 -21.36 0.38
CA PRO A 202 32.70 -21.98 -0.76
C PRO A 202 32.11 -23.33 -1.19
N GLU A 203 31.45 -24.03 -0.27
CA GLU A 203 30.78 -25.32 -0.49
C GLU A 203 29.49 -25.23 -1.32
N HIS A 204 28.90 -24.03 -1.45
CA HIS A 204 27.62 -23.83 -2.14
C HIS A 204 27.75 -23.33 -3.59
N PHE A 205 28.95 -23.01 -4.08
CA PHE A 205 29.14 -22.54 -5.46
C PHE A 205 30.53 -22.89 -6.02
N LYS A 206 30.61 -23.03 -7.34
CA LYS A 206 31.87 -23.13 -8.08
C LYS A 206 32.00 -21.92 -8.98
N VAL A 207 33.02 -21.10 -8.77
CA VAL A 207 33.33 -20.01 -9.69
C VAL A 207 33.90 -20.63 -10.96
N GLY A 208 33.15 -20.53 -12.06
CA GLY A 208 33.69 -20.88 -13.37
C GLY A 208 34.82 -19.91 -13.68
N VAL A 209 36.04 -20.42 -13.86
CA VAL A 209 37.10 -19.67 -14.54
C VAL A 209 36.51 -19.26 -15.88
N ALA A 210 36.56 -17.97 -16.22
CA ALA A 210 36.12 -17.48 -17.51
C ALA A 210 36.85 -18.28 -18.60
N SER A 211 36.20 -19.32 -19.11
CA SER A 211 36.64 -20.01 -20.30
C SER A 211 36.61 -18.97 -21.39
N ASP A 212 37.78 -18.75 -21.99
CA ASP A 212 37.99 -17.94 -23.15
C ASP A 212 36.80 -18.05 -24.10
N ILE A 213 36.33 -16.88 -24.54
CA ILE A 213 35.33 -16.73 -25.58
C ILE A 213 35.85 -17.48 -26.80
N THR A 214 35.48 -18.75 -26.93
CA THR A 214 35.69 -19.48 -28.16
C THR A 214 34.72 -18.87 -29.16
N PRO A 215 35.19 -18.35 -30.31
CA PRO A 215 34.29 -17.76 -31.29
C PRO A 215 33.30 -18.84 -31.70
N ILE A 216 32.02 -18.52 -31.54
CA ILE A 216 30.90 -19.38 -31.95
C ILE A 216 31.13 -19.74 -33.42
N GLN A 217 31.55 -20.98 -33.69
CA GLN A 217 31.45 -21.51 -35.03
C GLN A 217 29.97 -21.61 -35.36
N GLN A 218 29.50 -20.76 -36.28
CA GLN A 218 28.16 -20.83 -36.84
C GLN A 218 27.94 -22.25 -37.38
N PHE A 219 27.15 -23.02 -36.66
CA PHE A 219 26.70 -24.32 -37.10
C PHE A 219 25.62 -24.10 -38.17
N ASN A 220 26.02 -24.00 -39.44
CA ASN A 220 25.09 -24.01 -40.57
C ASN A 220 24.64 -25.45 -40.84
N ALA A 221 23.78 -25.98 -39.99
CA ALA A 221 23.03 -27.19 -40.30
C ALA A 221 21.71 -26.79 -40.97
N LEU A 222 21.66 -27.05 -42.28
CA LEU A 222 20.52 -27.15 -43.20
C LEU A 222 20.49 -26.07 -44.30
N PRO A 223 20.30 -26.46 -45.57
CA PRO A 223 20.13 -25.52 -46.67
C PRO A 223 18.78 -24.79 -46.54
N PRO A 224 18.68 -23.53 -46.99
CA PRO A 224 17.46 -22.74 -46.86
C PRO A 224 16.38 -23.33 -47.78
N LYS A 225 15.46 -24.11 -47.23
CA LYS A 225 14.17 -24.35 -47.86
C LYS A 225 13.23 -23.26 -47.42
N ALA A 226 12.66 -22.55 -48.41
CA ALA A 226 11.57 -21.61 -48.18
C ALA A 226 10.42 -22.34 -47.47
N PHE A 227 10.07 -21.88 -46.26
CA PHE A 227 8.90 -22.35 -45.55
C PHE A 227 7.65 -21.83 -46.27
N SER A 228 6.90 -22.73 -46.89
CA SER A 228 5.48 -22.49 -47.16
C SER A 228 4.68 -22.83 -45.91
N PHE A 229 3.95 -21.85 -45.40
CA PHE A 229 3.07 -22.01 -44.24
C PHE A 229 1.82 -22.79 -44.68
N ALA A 230 1.85 -24.11 -44.52
CA ALA A 230 0.65 -24.94 -44.60
C ALA A 230 0.01 -24.98 -43.21
N ALA A 231 -1.01 -24.14 -43.01
CA ALA A 231 -1.91 -24.26 -41.87
C ALA A 231 -2.69 -25.57 -41.98
N THR A 232 -2.27 -26.61 -41.26
CA THR A 232 -3.09 -27.79 -41.03
C THR A 232 -2.87 -28.24 -39.60
N THR A 233 -3.97 -28.23 -38.85
CA THR A 233 -4.08 -28.53 -37.42
C THR A 233 -3.54 -29.92 -37.12
N ARG A 234 -2.39 -30.00 -36.45
CA ARG A 234 -1.99 -31.22 -35.74
C ARG A 234 -2.86 -31.32 -34.49
N LYS A 235 -3.52 -32.47 -34.30
CA LYS A 235 -4.28 -32.76 -33.08
C LYS A 235 -3.34 -32.69 -31.87
N LEU A 236 -3.65 -31.80 -30.93
CA LEU A 236 -2.94 -31.62 -29.66
C LEU A 236 -3.11 -32.85 -28.75
N SER A 237 -2.16 -33.05 -27.82
CA SER A 237 -2.25 -34.12 -26.81
C SER A 237 -3.35 -33.83 -25.77
N PRO A 238 -3.86 -34.85 -25.05
CA PRO A 238 -4.89 -34.65 -24.03
C PRO A 238 -4.47 -33.65 -22.94
N GLU A 239 -3.19 -33.64 -22.55
CA GLU A 239 -2.70 -32.68 -21.55
C GLU A 239 -2.60 -31.26 -22.09
N GLN A 240 -2.43 -31.09 -23.41
CA GLN A 240 -2.43 -29.77 -24.05
C GLN A 240 -3.86 -29.22 -24.22
N GLN A 241 -4.86 -30.09 -24.36
CA GLN A 241 -6.27 -29.71 -24.42
C GLN A 241 -6.79 -29.22 -23.07
N GLU A 242 -6.39 -29.83 -21.94
CA GLU A 242 -6.78 -29.35 -20.60
C GLU A 242 -6.16 -27.99 -20.24
N VAL A 243 -4.93 -27.73 -20.68
CA VAL A 243 -4.27 -26.42 -20.47
C VAL A 243 -4.92 -25.34 -21.34
N GLU A 244 -5.30 -25.67 -22.58
CA GLU A 244 -6.05 -24.74 -23.44
C GLU A 244 -7.45 -24.43 -22.90
N GLU A 245 -8.18 -25.43 -22.38
CA GLU A 245 -9.53 -25.26 -21.80
C GLU A 245 -9.52 -24.34 -20.55
N LEU A 246 -8.43 -24.34 -19.79
CA LEU A 246 -8.20 -23.42 -18.66
C LEU A 246 -7.83 -21.99 -19.12
N THR A 247 -7.18 -21.84 -20.27
CA THR A 247 -6.82 -20.53 -20.85
C THR A 247 -7.94 -19.91 -21.70
N ASP A 248 -8.88 -20.69 -22.22
CA ASP A 248 -10.01 -20.19 -23.02
C ASP A 248 -11.00 -19.32 -22.24
N ALA A 249 -10.93 -19.33 -20.90
CA ALA A 249 -11.61 -18.36 -20.04
C ALA A 249 -11.03 -16.93 -20.17
N GLN A 250 -9.82 -16.79 -20.71
CA GLN A 250 -9.21 -15.52 -21.12
C GLN A 250 -9.25 -15.43 -22.65
N ARG A 251 -10.42 -15.01 -23.19
CA ARG A 251 -10.59 -14.74 -24.62
C ARG A 251 -9.42 -13.91 -25.16
N ASN A 252 -8.73 -14.47 -26.15
CA ASN A 252 -7.63 -13.83 -26.87
C ASN A 252 -7.99 -12.37 -27.22
N ILE A 253 -7.13 -11.44 -26.84
CA ILE A 253 -7.30 -10.02 -27.19
C ILE A 253 -6.91 -9.88 -28.67
N GLU A 254 -7.90 -9.74 -29.55
CA GLU A 254 -7.65 -9.40 -30.94
C GLU A 254 -7.17 -7.95 -31.04
N LEU A 255 -5.90 -7.79 -31.45
CA LEU A 255 -5.27 -6.48 -31.63
C LEU A 255 -5.36 -6.04 -33.09
N LEU A 256 -5.60 -4.75 -33.31
CA LEU A 256 -5.58 -4.14 -34.63
C LEU A 256 -4.17 -4.24 -35.25
N SER A 257 -4.14 -4.40 -36.57
CA SER A 257 -2.89 -4.35 -37.34
C SER A 257 -2.32 -2.93 -37.35
N ASN A 258 -1.01 -2.79 -37.52
CA ASN A 258 -0.35 -1.47 -37.59
C ASN A 258 -0.92 -0.58 -38.71
N ALA A 259 -1.39 -1.18 -39.81
CA ALA A 259 -2.03 -0.44 -40.90
C ALA A 259 -3.37 0.17 -40.48
N GLN A 260 -4.20 -0.60 -39.76
CA GLN A 260 -5.49 -0.12 -39.25
C GLN A 260 -5.31 0.95 -38.18
N VAL A 261 -4.30 0.81 -37.31
CA VAL A 261 -3.97 1.83 -36.30
C VAL A 261 -3.55 3.16 -36.97
N ASN A 262 -2.74 3.10 -38.03
CA ASN A 262 -2.32 4.30 -38.75
C ASN A 262 -3.46 4.96 -39.52
N GLU A 263 -4.37 4.18 -40.13
CA GLU A 263 -5.56 4.71 -40.79
C GLU A 263 -6.50 5.40 -39.79
N LEU A 264 -6.66 4.81 -38.61
CA LEU A 264 -7.48 5.34 -37.53
C LEU A 264 -6.91 6.64 -36.95
N LEU A 265 -5.57 6.75 -36.86
CA LEU A 265 -4.86 7.98 -36.48
C LEU A 265 -4.98 9.08 -37.53
N GLN A 266 -5.01 8.75 -38.83
CA GLN A 266 -5.18 9.76 -39.89
C GLN A 266 -6.60 10.32 -39.94
N LYS A 267 -7.59 9.55 -39.49
CA LYS A 267 -9.01 9.94 -39.47
C LYS A 267 -9.45 10.65 -38.19
N SER A 268 -8.57 10.77 -37.20
CA SER A 268 -8.91 11.28 -35.87
C SER A 268 -7.92 12.37 -35.47
N GLU A 269 -8.39 13.59 -35.24
CA GLU A 269 -7.53 14.71 -34.83
C GLU A 269 -7.45 14.85 -33.31
N THR A 270 -8.43 14.29 -32.60
CA THR A 270 -8.50 14.32 -31.13
C THR A 270 -8.57 12.92 -30.51
N PRO A 271 -8.14 12.75 -29.24
CA PRO A 271 -8.26 11.47 -28.51
C PRO A 271 -9.71 10.98 -28.39
N GLU A 272 -10.67 11.91 -28.35
CA GLU A 272 -12.10 11.63 -28.23
C GLU A 272 -12.68 11.09 -29.55
N GLU A 273 -12.29 11.68 -30.69
CA GLU A 273 -12.61 11.17 -32.03
C GLU A 273 -11.95 9.82 -32.30
N LEU A 274 -10.73 9.62 -31.79
CA LEU A 274 -10.01 8.36 -31.92
C LEU A 274 -10.74 7.21 -31.21
N ALA A 275 -11.21 7.45 -29.98
CA ALA A 275 -12.02 6.49 -29.25
C ALA A 275 -13.36 6.19 -29.95
N PHE A 276 -13.98 7.22 -30.53
CA PHE A 276 -15.23 7.09 -31.29
C PHE A 276 -15.04 6.26 -32.58
N ASN A 277 -14.01 6.56 -33.36
CA ASN A 277 -13.67 5.83 -34.58
C ASN A 277 -13.25 4.38 -34.31
N LEU A 278 -12.56 4.14 -33.17
CA LEU A 278 -12.24 2.79 -32.70
C LEU A 278 -13.51 1.99 -32.34
N MET A 279 -14.49 2.64 -31.72
CA MET A 279 -15.78 2.02 -31.40
C MET A 279 -16.57 1.64 -32.65
N GLN A 280 -16.53 2.48 -33.71
CA GLN A 280 -17.15 2.15 -34.99
C GLN A 280 -16.48 0.97 -35.70
N LEU A 281 -15.16 0.84 -35.57
CA LEU A 281 -14.38 -0.21 -36.22
C LEU A 281 -14.48 -1.55 -35.48
N MET A 282 -14.81 -1.53 -34.18
CA MET A 282 -14.90 -2.71 -33.32
C MET A 282 -16.20 -2.72 -32.48
N PRO A 283 -17.39 -2.85 -33.12
CA PRO A 283 -18.67 -2.75 -32.42
C PRO A 283 -18.96 -3.92 -31.45
N GLU A 284 -18.29 -5.07 -31.61
CA GLU A 284 -18.44 -6.25 -30.73
C GLU A 284 -17.25 -6.48 -29.79
N ALA A 285 -16.31 -5.53 -29.69
CA ALA A 285 -15.15 -5.68 -28.81
C ALA A 285 -15.53 -5.67 -27.33
N ASN A 286 -14.92 -6.56 -26.56
CA ASN A 286 -15.04 -6.52 -25.11
C ASN A 286 -14.26 -5.32 -24.52
N GLN A 287 -14.58 -4.91 -23.29
CA GLN A 287 -13.94 -3.75 -22.64
C GLN A 287 -12.40 -3.85 -22.62
N SER A 288 -11.85 -5.05 -22.38
CA SER A 288 -10.39 -5.26 -22.34
C SER A 288 -9.73 -5.14 -23.71
N GLN A 289 -10.40 -5.60 -24.78
CA GLN A 289 -9.95 -5.50 -26.17
C GLN A 289 -10.00 -4.06 -26.66
N PHE A 290 -11.04 -3.33 -26.29
CA PHE A 290 -11.17 -1.92 -26.61
C PHE A 290 -10.05 -1.11 -25.93
N THR A 291 -9.83 -1.30 -24.63
CA THR A 291 -8.77 -0.60 -23.88
C THR A 291 -7.39 -0.89 -24.45
N ALA A 292 -7.05 -2.15 -24.74
CA ALA A 292 -5.74 -2.52 -25.28
C ALA A 292 -5.47 -1.89 -26.67
N ASN A 293 -6.49 -1.84 -27.54
CA ASN A 293 -6.35 -1.22 -28.86
C ASN A 293 -6.29 0.32 -28.77
N LEU A 294 -7.04 0.92 -27.83
CA LEU A 294 -7.02 2.36 -27.58
C LEU A 294 -5.64 2.82 -27.07
N GLU A 295 -5.10 2.13 -26.07
CA GLU A 295 -3.76 2.44 -25.52
C GLU A 295 -2.67 2.36 -26.58
N ARG A 296 -2.73 1.32 -27.42
CA ARG A 296 -1.79 1.14 -28.53
C ARG A 296 -1.92 2.24 -29.58
N ALA A 297 -3.13 2.66 -29.91
CA ALA A 297 -3.37 3.74 -30.86
C ALA A 297 -2.89 5.09 -30.33
N LEU A 298 -3.15 5.41 -29.06
CA LEU A 298 -2.66 6.63 -28.40
C LEU A 298 -1.13 6.66 -28.36
N TYR A 299 -0.49 5.54 -27.99
CA TYR A 299 0.97 5.44 -28.00
C TYR A 299 1.57 5.63 -29.40
N ALA A 300 0.96 5.03 -30.43
CA ALA A 300 1.40 5.22 -31.81
C ALA A 300 1.21 6.67 -32.27
N GLY A 301 0.13 7.33 -31.85
CA GLY A 301 -0.12 8.76 -32.08
C GLY A 301 0.95 9.66 -31.44
N ASP A 302 1.29 9.41 -30.18
CA ASP A 302 2.34 10.17 -29.47
C ASP A 302 3.71 10.02 -30.14
N VAL A 303 4.07 8.80 -30.54
CA VAL A 303 5.34 8.54 -31.24
C VAL A 303 5.37 9.21 -32.61
N LEU A 304 4.28 9.15 -33.38
CA LEU A 304 4.18 9.84 -34.67
C LEU A 304 4.23 11.35 -34.51
N GLY A 305 3.54 11.91 -33.51
CA GLY A 305 3.58 13.33 -33.18
C GLY A 305 5.00 13.79 -32.82
N TYR A 306 5.72 13.01 -32.03
CA TYR A 306 7.12 13.30 -31.67
C TYR A 306 8.05 13.27 -32.89
N VAL A 307 7.91 12.27 -33.77
CA VAL A 307 8.72 12.13 -34.99
C VAL A 307 8.42 13.24 -36.00
N MET A 308 7.15 13.62 -36.20
CA MET A 308 6.79 14.73 -37.07
C MET A 308 7.25 16.08 -36.52
N ALA A 309 7.17 16.28 -35.19
CA ALA A 309 7.69 17.48 -34.54
C ALA A 309 9.22 17.59 -34.61
N SER A 310 9.96 16.47 -34.60
CA SER A 310 11.42 16.48 -34.72
C SER A 310 11.92 16.63 -36.16
N GLY A 311 11.10 16.28 -37.16
CA GLY A 311 11.38 16.45 -38.58
C GLY A 311 11.00 17.83 -39.16
N GLY A 312 10.31 18.66 -38.38
CA GLY A 312 9.94 20.03 -38.72
C GLY A 312 10.94 21.07 -38.20
N LYS A 313 12.17 21.05 -38.73
CA LYS A 313 13.12 22.17 -38.73
C LYS A 313 13.90 22.18 -40.03
#